data_AF-F9EM18-F1
#
_entry.id   AF-F9EM18-F1
#
_cell.length_a   1.000
_cell.length_b   1.000
_cell.length_c   1.000
_cell.angle_alpha   90.00
_cell.angle_beta   90.00
_cell.angle_gamma   90.00
#
_symmetry.space_group_name_H-M   'P 1'
#
loop_
_entity.id
_entity.type
_entity.pdbx_description
1 polymer ?
#
loop_
_entity_poly.entity_id
_entity_poly.type
_entity_poly.pdbx_seq_one_letter_code
_entity_poly.pdbx_strand_id
1 'polypeptide(L)'
;KILNFYIAKDLNKEIIDVIKELSKKYEGEFLQQEFLISLIKDKAEIVYKNFSKYAGAGREKEEVRSLFNTFIRGDYSKNKEECKVQEDFRDMFQIILCMHYDEENKEYILEWPNTITGHSIQIKLDGFDKKWYDIILSTSTEITGNWEYYTLSHGDFRDLYNPNIKGLKEKFAEFYYNITLVRTPYLADIEFLNKLGWTNYKDFLVGKMDIGKNIYLISYRLSYISDFISKIPISEEDLKTQIEELLKNIKIFKNQQ
;
A
#
# COMPACT_ATOMS: atom_id res chain seq x y z
N LYS A 1 3.46 -8.24 -18.92
CA LYS A 1 4.67 -8.92 -18.42
C LYS A 1 5.86 -8.85 -19.39
N ILE A 2 5.84 -9.54 -20.55
CA ILE A 2 6.96 -9.50 -21.51
C ILE A 2 7.23 -8.09 -22.04
N LEU A 3 6.18 -7.35 -22.42
CA LEU A 3 6.32 -5.96 -22.86
C LEU A 3 6.91 -5.05 -21.78
N ASN A 4 6.43 -5.19 -20.53
CA ASN A 4 6.95 -4.43 -19.39
C ASN A 4 8.45 -4.70 -19.18
N PHE A 5 8.90 -5.94 -19.34
CA PHE A 5 10.33 -6.27 -19.27
C PHE A 5 11.15 -5.53 -20.33
N TYR A 6 10.70 -5.49 -21.58
CA TYR A 6 11.42 -4.75 -22.62
C TYR A 6 11.39 -3.24 -22.41
N ILE A 7 10.25 -2.70 -21.94
CA ILE A 7 10.14 -1.28 -21.54
C ILE A 7 11.13 -0.98 -20.41
N ALA A 8 11.21 -1.83 -19.39
CA ALA A 8 12.08 -1.62 -18.25
C ALA A 8 13.57 -1.77 -18.62
N LYS A 9 13.89 -2.76 -19.45
CA LYS A 9 15.28 -3.11 -19.78
C LYS A 9 15.96 -2.08 -20.67
N ASP A 10 15.29 -1.65 -21.74
CA ASP A 10 15.87 -0.76 -22.75
C ASP A 10 14.76 -0.02 -23.52
N LEU A 11 14.23 1.03 -22.90
CA LEU A 11 13.15 1.81 -23.49
C LEU A 11 13.64 2.60 -24.71
N ASN A 12 13.27 2.12 -25.90
CA ASN A 12 13.62 2.76 -27.17
C ASN A 12 12.38 3.21 -27.96
N LYS A 13 12.61 3.92 -29.06
CA LYS A 13 11.55 4.50 -29.90
C LYS A 13 10.63 3.42 -30.49
N GLU A 14 11.18 2.30 -30.96
CA GLU A 14 10.39 1.23 -31.59
C GLU A 14 9.39 0.62 -30.61
N ILE A 15 9.82 0.34 -29.38
CA ILE A 15 8.94 -0.18 -28.32
C ILE A 15 7.81 0.81 -28.04
N ILE A 16 8.12 2.11 -27.92
CA ILE A 16 7.12 3.14 -27.66
C ILE A 16 6.10 3.23 -28.79
N ASP A 17 6.56 3.21 -30.03
CA ASP A 17 5.69 3.33 -31.21
C ASP A 17 4.77 2.10 -31.31
N VAL A 18 5.30 0.88 -31.07
CA VAL A 18 4.50 -0.35 -31.00
C VAL A 18 3.44 -0.28 -29.90
N ILE A 19 3.80 0.16 -28.68
CA ILE A 19 2.81 0.29 -27.60
C ILE A 19 1.74 1.31 -27.96
N LYS A 20 2.11 2.47 -28.54
CA LYS A 20 1.14 3.47 -29.00
C LYS A 20 0.18 2.94 -30.06
N GLU A 21 0.67 2.15 -31.01
CA GLU A 21 -0.17 1.50 -32.02
C GLU A 21 -1.13 0.49 -31.39
N LEU A 22 -0.63 -0.35 -30.48
CA LEU A 22 -1.42 -1.34 -29.78
C LEU A 22 -2.47 -0.70 -28.87
N SER A 23 -2.12 0.35 -28.12
CA SER A 23 -3.07 1.12 -27.30
C SER A 23 -4.21 1.72 -28.11
N LYS A 24 -3.92 2.26 -29.30
CA LYS A 24 -4.95 2.80 -30.20
C LYS A 24 -5.86 1.71 -30.75
N LYS A 25 -5.29 0.53 -31.02
CA LYS A 25 -6.01 -0.61 -31.60
C LYS A 25 -6.86 -1.35 -30.56
N TYR A 26 -6.37 -1.41 -29.33
CA TYR A 26 -6.96 -2.14 -28.21
C TYR A 26 -7.14 -1.16 -27.05
N GLU A 27 -8.12 -0.26 -27.20
CA GLU A 27 -8.37 0.83 -26.25
C GLU A 27 -8.43 0.32 -24.80
N GLY A 28 -7.58 0.88 -23.94
CA GLY A 28 -7.53 0.56 -22.51
C GLY A 28 -6.82 -0.75 -22.14
N GLU A 29 -6.35 -1.56 -23.10
CA GLU A 29 -5.69 -2.84 -22.80
C GLU A 29 -4.18 -2.69 -22.47
N PHE A 30 -3.61 -1.52 -22.75
CA PHE A 30 -2.19 -1.23 -22.60
C PHE A 30 -1.89 -0.16 -21.54
N LEU A 31 -2.87 0.15 -20.68
CA LEU A 31 -2.76 1.20 -19.66
C LEU A 31 -1.51 1.01 -18.77
N GLN A 32 -1.24 -0.22 -18.35
CA GLN A 32 -0.05 -0.54 -17.56
C GLN A 32 1.25 -0.13 -18.30
N GLN A 33 1.37 -0.46 -19.59
CA GLN A 33 2.57 -0.14 -20.37
C GLN A 33 2.67 1.37 -20.65
N GLU A 34 1.55 2.03 -20.91
CA GLU A 34 1.51 3.49 -21.07
C GLU A 34 1.98 4.21 -19.81
N PHE A 35 1.47 3.78 -18.65
CA PHE A 35 1.86 4.35 -17.37
C PHE A 35 3.34 4.11 -17.08
N LEU A 36 3.83 2.88 -17.30
CA LEU A 36 5.25 2.54 -17.13
C LEU A 36 6.17 3.39 -18.02
N ILE A 37 5.82 3.55 -19.30
CA ILE A 37 6.59 4.40 -20.22
C ILE A 37 6.58 5.86 -19.74
N SER A 38 5.43 6.36 -19.30
CA SER A 38 5.30 7.74 -18.84
C SER A 38 6.12 7.98 -17.57
N LEU A 39 6.12 7.06 -16.60
CA LEU A 39 6.98 7.12 -15.41
C LEU A 39 8.47 7.23 -15.76
N ILE A 40 8.92 6.52 -16.78
CA ILE A 40 10.34 6.49 -17.19
C ILE A 40 10.73 7.75 -17.97
N LYS A 41 9.81 8.34 -18.75
CA LYS A 41 10.15 9.38 -19.75
C LYS A 41 9.65 10.78 -19.42
N ASP A 42 8.50 10.87 -18.79
CA ASP A 42 7.80 12.13 -18.58
C ASP A 42 8.06 12.67 -17.17
N LYS A 43 7.83 13.98 -17.00
CA LYS A 43 7.91 14.60 -15.68
C LYS A 43 6.82 14.08 -14.76
N ALA A 44 7.14 13.96 -13.47
CA ALA A 44 6.23 13.44 -12.46
C ALA A 44 4.85 14.12 -12.45
N GLU A 45 4.78 15.43 -12.67
CA GLU A 45 3.50 16.17 -12.71
C GLU A 45 2.64 15.81 -13.94
N ILE A 46 3.30 15.52 -15.07
CA ILE A 46 2.62 15.09 -16.31
C ILE A 46 2.07 13.69 -16.11
N VAL A 47 2.87 12.79 -15.54
CA VAL A 47 2.45 11.42 -15.19
C VAL A 47 1.22 11.47 -14.28
N TYR A 48 1.27 12.25 -13.20
CA TYR A 48 0.13 12.40 -12.31
C TYR A 48 -1.10 12.93 -13.06
N LYS A 49 -0.97 14.02 -13.82
CA LYS A 49 -2.08 14.62 -14.56
C LYS A 49 -2.77 13.63 -15.50
N ASN A 50 -2.00 12.78 -16.18
CA ASN A 50 -2.53 11.88 -17.19
C ASN A 50 -3.15 10.62 -16.59
N PHE A 51 -2.58 10.11 -15.49
CA PHE A 51 -2.91 8.78 -14.99
C PHE A 51 -3.62 8.74 -13.63
N SER A 52 -3.62 9.81 -12.85
CA SER A 52 -4.17 9.77 -11.48
C SER A 52 -5.66 9.42 -11.42
N LYS A 53 -6.43 9.72 -12.47
CA LYS A 53 -7.85 9.35 -12.59
C LYS A 53 -8.09 7.84 -12.50
N TYR A 54 -7.15 7.02 -12.99
CA TYR A 54 -7.24 5.55 -12.94
C TYR A 54 -6.93 5.01 -11.55
N ALA A 55 -6.20 5.78 -10.74
CA ALA A 55 -6.00 5.50 -9.32
C ALA A 55 -7.08 6.11 -8.42
N GLY A 56 -8.09 6.77 -9.00
CA GLY A 56 -9.21 7.34 -8.25
C GLY A 56 -9.10 8.83 -7.91
N ALA A 57 -8.20 9.58 -8.54
CA ALA A 57 -8.21 11.04 -8.42
C ALA A 57 -9.56 11.62 -8.88
N GLY A 58 -10.15 12.48 -8.04
CA GLY A 58 -11.45 13.08 -8.30
C GLY A 58 -12.65 12.19 -7.94
N ARG A 59 -12.43 11.00 -7.37
CA ARG A 59 -13.48 10.16 -6.81
C ARG A 59 -13.66 10.43 -5.32
N GLU A 60 -14.83 10.07 -4.81
CA GLU A 60 -15.10 10.06 -3.37
C GLU A 60 -14.21 9.05 -2.64
N LYS A 61 -13.90 9.33 -1.38
CA LYS A 61 -13.00 8.51 -0.55
C LYS A 61 -13.48 7.06 -0.47
N GLU A 62 -14.79 6.85 -0.36
CA GLU A 62 -15.44 5.55 -0.28
C GLU A 62 -15.27 4.73 -1.56
N GLU A 63 -15.28 5.38 -2.73
CA GLU A 63 -15.02 4.72 -4.01
C GLU A 63 -13.56 4.27 -4.11
N VAL A 64 -12.61 5.17 -3.80
CA VAL A 64 -11.18 4.84 -3.79
C VAL A 64 -10.91 3.69 -2.83
N ARG A 65 -11.51 3.73 -1.64
CA ARG A 65 -11.46 2.64 -0.65
C ARG A 65 -11.99 1.32 -1.21
N SER A 66 -13.11 1.36 -1.93
CA SER A 66 -13.68 0.16 -2.57
C SER A 66 -12.68 -0.45 -3.56
N LEU A 67 -12.04 0.38 -4.40
CA LEU A 67 -11.03 -0.07 -5.35
C LEU A 67 -9.82 -0.72 -4.66
N PHE A 68 -9.33 -0.13 -3.57
CA PHE A 68 -8.25 -0.74 -2.77
C PHE A 68 -8.66 -2.08 -2.17
N ASN A 69 -9.88 -2.18 -1.61
CA ASN A 69 -10.38 -3.43 -1.05
C ASN A 69 -10.48 -4.53 -2.12
N THR A 70 -11.02 -4.21 -3.30
CA THR A 70 -11.05 -5.15 -4.43
C THR A 70 -9.66 -5.52 -4.91
N PHE A 71 -8.77 -4.55 -5.06
CA PHE A 71 -7.38 -4.79 -5.45
C PHE A 71 -6.70 -5.78 -4.51
N ILE A 72 -6.90 -5.60 -3.20
CA ILE A 72 -6.29 -6.45 -2.18
C ILE A 72 -6.92 -7.85 -2.15
N ARG A 73 -8.24 -7.96 -2.19
CA ARG A 73 -8.96 -9.24 -2.14
C ARG A 73 -8.87 -10.03 -3.45
N GLY A 74 -8.69 -9.34 -4.57
CA GLY A 74 -8.71 -9.93 -5.91
C GLY A 74 -10.11 -10.34 -6.39
N ASP A 75 -11.18 -9.83 -5.76
CA ASP A 75 -12.58 -10.17 -6.04
C ASP A 75 -13.24 -9.16 -7.01
N TYR A 76 -12.88 -9.26 -8.30
CA TYR A 76 -13.38 -8.36 -9.35
C TYR A 76 -14.88 -8.54 -9.64
N SER A 77 -15.54 -7.44 -10.00
CA SER A 77 -16.96 -7.39 -10.36
C SER A 77 -17.26 -8.26 -11.58
N LYS A 78 -18.47 -8.83 -11.63
CA LYS A 78 -18.99 -9.50 -12.84
C LYS A 78 -19.53 -8.49 -13.85
N ASN A 79 -19.79 -7.25 -13.44
CA ASN A 79 -20.16 -6.18 -14.34
C ASN A 79 -18.90 -5.73 -15.11
N LYS A 80 -18.98 -5.70 -16.44
CA LYS A 80 -17.84 -5.40 -17.31
C LYS A 80 -17.25 -4.00 -17.08
N GLU A 81 -18.08 -2.99 -16.86
CA GLU A 81 -17.63 -1.61 -16.69
C GLU A 81 -16.95 -1.41 -15.34
N GLU A 82 -17.55 -1.93 -14.27
CA GLU A 82 -16.96 -1.89 -12.93
C GLU A 82 -15.66 -2.71 -12.87
N CYS A 83 -15.66 -3.90 -13.50
CA CYS A 83 -14.47 -4.74 -13.59
C CYS A 83 -13.34 -3.99 -14.28
N LYS A 84 -13.62 -3.28 -15.39
CA LYS A 84 -12.59 -2.51 -16.09
C LYS A 84 -12.00 -1.41 -15.21
N VAL A 85 -12.81 -0.69 -14.43
CA VAL A 85 -12.30 0.32 -13.47
C VAL A 85 -11.39 -0.31 -12.41
N GLN A 86 -11.75 -1.50 -11.91
CA GLN A 86 -10.95 -2.24 -10.93
C GLN A 86 -9.65 -2.77 -11.54
N GLU A 87 -9.68 -3.23 -12.80
CA GLU A 87 -8.49 -3.66 -13.54
C GLU A 87 -7.55 -2.51 -13.84
N ASP A 88 -8.08 -1.37 -14.28
CA ASP A 88 -7.27 -0.16 -14.50
C ASP A 88 -6.59 0.28 -13.20
N PHE A 89 -7.32 0.29 -12.09
CA PHE A 89 -6.76 0.58 -10.76
C PHE A 89 -5.66 -0.40 -10.37
N ARG A 90 -5.89 -1.71 -10.54
CA ARG A 90 -4.89 -2.76 -10.29
C ARG A 90 -3.62 -2.52 -11.11
N ASP A 91 -3.77 -2.23 -12.40
CA ASP A 91 -2.66 -2.09 -13.33
C ASP A 91 -1.76 -0.89 -12.96
N MET A 92 -2.37 0.20 -12.47
CA MET A 92 -1.66 1.35 -11.90
C MET A 92 -0.86 0.97 -10.64
N PHE A 93 -1.53 0.34 -9.67
CA PHE A 93 -0.92 0.05 -8.38
C PHE A 93 0.13 -1.06 -8.44
N GLN A 94 0.01 -2.01 -9.36
CA GLN A 94 1.05 -2.99 -9.61
C GLN A 94 2.39 -2.36 -10.02
N ILE A 95 2.36 -1.23 -10.73
CA ILE A 95 3.60 -0.51 -11.07
C ILE A 95 4.07 0.34 -9.90
N ILE A 96 3.16 1.06 -9.23
CA ILE A 96 3.51 1.90 -8.08
C ILE A 96 4.18 1.09 -6.97
N LEU A 97 3.72 -0.15 -6.73
CA LEU A 97 4.33 -1.04 -5.73
C LEU A 97 5.76 -1.46 -6.11
N CYS A 98 6.11 -1.50 -7.39
CA CYS A 98 7.48 -1.77 -7.81
C CYS A 98 8.43 -0.56 -7.60
N MET A 99 7.97 0.55 -7.04
CA MET A 99 8.78 1.73 -6.81
C MET A 99 9.23 1.82 -5.35
N HIS A 100 10.47 2.27 -5.14
CA HIS A 100 10.96 2.68 -3.83
C HIS A 100 11.64 4.04 -3.90
N TYR A 101 11.70 4.73 -2.76
CA TYR A 101 12.47 5.94 -2.57
C TYR A 101 13.82 5.59 -1.96
N ASP A 102 14.88 5.87 -2.70
CA ASP A 102 16.25 5.79 -2.21
C ASP A 102 16.55 7.06 -1.40
N GLU A 103 16.64 6.92 -0.07
CA GLU A 103 16.92 8.03 0.84
C GLU A 103 18.35 8.58 0.71
N GLU A 104 19.32 7.74 0.33
CA GLU A 104 20.73 8.12 0.19
C GLU A 104 20.91 9.01 -1.05
N ASN A 105 20.38 8.56 -2.18
CA ASN A 105 20.49 9.25 -3.47
C ASN A 105 19.36 10.28 -3.70
N LYS A 106 18.33 10.28 -2.83
CA LYS A 106 17.17 11.17 -2.85
C LYS A 106 16.33 11.05 -4.11
N GLU A 107 16.17 9.85 -4.64
CA GLU A 107 15.49 9.58 -5.90
C GLU A 107 14.49 8.43 -5.79
N TYR A 108 13.53 8.38 -6.71
CA TYR A 108 12.67 7.20 -6.84
C TYR A 108 13.28 6.24 -7.85
N ILE A 109 13.30 4.97 -7.47
CA ILE A 109 13.77 3.88 -8.29
C ILE A 109 12.59 2.96 -8.56
N LEU A 110 12.34 2.65 -9.82
CA LEU A 110 11.47 1.56 -10.21
C LEU A 110 12.31 0.29 -10.27
N GLU A 111 11.94 -0.70 -9.46
CA GLU A 111 12.55 -2.01 -9.41
C GLU A 111 11.65 -3.04 -10.10
N TRP A 112 12.00 -3.40 -11.33
CA TRP A 112 11.21 -4.34 -12.13
C TRP A 112 11.84 -5.74 -12.15
N PRO A 113 11.10 -6.81 -11.85
CA PRO A 113 11.66 -8.16 -11.87
C PRO A 113 12.21 -8.54 -13.25
N ASN A 114 13.46 -8.99 -13.28
CA ASN A 114 14.05 -9.59 -14.48
C ASN A 114 13.74 -11.08 -14.51
N THR A 115 12.83 -11.46 -15.40
CA THR A 115 12.39 -12.85 -15.54
C THR A 115 13.46 -13.78 -16.15
N ILE A 116 14.63 -13.25 -16.55
CA ILE A 116 15.71 -14.02 -17.19
C ILE A 116 16.87 -14.26 -16.20
N THR A 117 17.32 -13.22 -15.49
CA THR A 117 18.54 -13.31 -14.65
C THR A 117 18.26 -13.49 -13.16
N GLY A 118 17.02 -13.30 -12.72
CA GLY A 118 16.65 -13.31 -11.30
C GLY A 118 17.06 -12.05 -10.53
N HIS A 119 17.77 -11.10 -11.14
CA HIS A 119 18.13 -9.80 -10.55
C HIS A 119 17.21 -8.70 -11.09
N SER A 120 16.63 -7.86 -10.23
CA SER A 120 15.75 -6.78 -10.67
C SER A 120 16.46 -5.76 -11.58
N ILE A 121 15.72 -5.23 -12.55
CA ILE A 121 16.11 -4.07 -13.34
C ILE A 121 15.76 -2.83 -12.52
N GLN A 122 16.73 -1.96 -12.27
CA GLN A 122 16.53 -0.70 -11.56
C GLN A 122 16.54 0.46 -12.54
N ILE A 123 15.52 1.31 -12.46
CA ILE A 123 15.35 2.48 -13.32
C ILE A 123 15.14 3.69 -12.44
N LYS A 124 16.06 4.65 -12.54
CA LYS A 124 15.89 5.96 -11.93
C LYS A 124 14.75 6.71 -12.60
N LEU A 125 13.81 7.21 -11.80
CA LEU A 125 12.69 8.02 -12.26
C LEU A 125 12.98 9.51 -12.09
N ASP A 126 12.35 10.35 -12.93
CA ASP A 126 12.45 11.81 -12.81
C ASP A 126 11.80 12.34 -11.51
N GLY A 127 10.85 11.58 -10.96
CA GLY A 127 10.26 11.84 -9.67
C GLY A 127 8.94 11.10 -9.46
N PHE A 128 8.26 11.42 -8.37
CA PHE A 128 6.92 10.94 -8.06
C PHE A 128 6.12 12.10 -7.47
N ASP A 129 5.05 12.51 -8.16
CA ASP A 129 4.27 13.68 -7.74
C ASP A 129 3.64 13.41 -6.36
N LYS A 130 3.87 14.31 -5.41
CA LYS A 130 3.39 14.16 -4.03
C LYS A 130 1.87 13.99 -3.91
N LYS A 131 1.08 14.39 -4.91
CA LYS A 131 -0.38 14.19 -4.91
C LYS A 131 -0.78 12.72 -5.00
N TRP A 132 0.10 11.83 -5.47
CA TRP A 132 -0.14 10.38 -5.40
C TRP A 132 -0.35 9.92 -3.95
N TYR A 133 0.37 10.48 -2.98
CA TYR A 133 0.21 10.13 -1.57
C TYR A 133 -1.17 10.46 -1.02
N ASP A 134 -1.84 11.50 -1.52
CA ASP A 134 -3.19 11.83 -1.07
C ASP A 134 -4.19 10.73 -1.46
N ILE A 135 -3.99 10.10 -2.62
CA ILE A 135 -4.79 8.94 -3.07
C ILE A 135 -4.43 7.70 -2.25
N ILE A 136 -3.13 7.38 -2.17
CA ILE A 136 -2.62 6.16 -1.53
C ILE A 136 -3.02 6.12 -0.05
N LEU A 137 -2.81 7.23 0.66
CA LEU A 137 -2.99 7.29 2.11
C LEU A 137 -4.44 7.60 2.52
N SER A 138 -5.34 7.88 1.58
CA SER A 138 -6.76 8.15 1.87
C SER A 138 -7.52 6.95 2.44
N THR A 139 -6.97 5.73 2.33
CA THR A 139 -7.71 4.48 2.62
C THR A 139 -7.36 3.83 3.96
N SER A 140 -6.57 4.52 4.79
CA SER A 140 -5.95 4.01 6.03
C SER A 140 -6.85 3.29 7.05
N THR A 141 -8.16 3.57 7.10
CA THR A 141 -8.96 3.24 8.30
C THR A 141 -9.79 1.95 8.25
N GLU A 142 -10.03 1.35 7.08
CA GLU A 142 -11.10 0.35 6.91
C GLU A 142 -10.81 -0.76 5.89
N ILE A 143 -9.54 -0.96 5.55
CA ILE A 143 -9.16 -2.04 4.65
C ILE A 143 -9.21 -3.37 5.39
N THR A 144 -10.13 -4.23 4.97
CA THR A 144 -10.35 -5.55 5.56
C THR A 144 -9.80 -6.62 4.61
N GLY A 145 -8.74 -7.31 5.03
CA GLY A 145 -8.12 -8.39 4.24
C GLY A 145 -6.62 -8.56 4.50
N ASN A 146 -6.07 -9.66 3.99
CA ASN A 146 -4.65 -10.01 4.09
C ASN A 146 -3.80 -9.06 3.23
N TRP A 147 -3.41 -7.91 3.80
CA TRP A 147 -2.31 -7.08 3.28
C TRP A 147 -1.00 -7.88 3.09
N GLU A 148 -0.86 -8.99 3.81
CA GLU A 148 0.26 -9.93 3.77
C GLU A 148 0.64 -10.36 2.34
N TYR A 149 -0.32 -10.41 1.40
CA TYR A 149 -0.10 -11.01 0.08
C TYR A 149 0.65 -10.14 -0.94
N TYR A 150 0.79 -8.83 -0.71
CA TYR A 150 1.44 -7.94 -1.68
C TYR A 150 2.89 -7.60 -1.32
N THR A 151 3.34 -7.98 -0.12
CA THR A 151 4.74 -7.80 0.34
C THR A 151 5.70 -8.89 -0.12
N LEU A 152 5.20 -10.01 -0.66
CA LEU A 152 6.01 -11.21 -0.88
C LEU A 152 6.71 -11.29 -2.24
N SER A 153 6.69 -10.24 -3.05
CA SER A 153 7.69 -10.19 -4.12
C SER A 153 8.16 -8.81 -4.56
N HIS A 154 7.32 -7.77 -4.66
CA HIS A 154 7.79 -6.47 -5.20
C HIS A 154 6.94 -5.26 -4.77
N GLY A 155 6.94 -4.91 -3.47
CA GLY A 155 6.48 -3.57 -3.03
C GLY A 155 5.67 -3.47 -1.75
N ASP A 156 6.16 -2.69 -0.79
CA ASP A 156 5.38 -2.14 0.32
C ASP A 156 5.22 -0.63 0.12
N PHE A 157 4.06 -0.04 0.45
CA PHE A 157 3.94 1.43 0.37
C PHE A 157 4.96 2.14 1.29
N ARG A 158 5.51 1.46 2.31
CA ARG A 158 6.65 1.94 3.12
C ARG A 158 7.83 2.34 2.26
N ASP A 159 8.05 1.62 1.16
CA ASP A 159 9.16 1.84 0.24
C ASP A 159 9.00 3.16 -0.51
N LEU A 160 7.79 3.68 -0.67
CA LEU A 160 7.53 5.00 -1.27
C LEU A 160 7.79 6.16 -0.31
N TYR A 161 8.09 5.91 0.97
CA TYR A 161 8.21 6.99 1.94
C TYR A 161 9.38 7.91 1.63
N ASN A 162 9.08 9.18 1.35
CA ASN A 162 10.06 10.21 1.11
C ASN A 162 10.12 11.19 2.29
N PRO A 163 11.15 11.10 3.16
CA PRO A 163 11.28 11.97 4.34
C PRO A 163 11.44 13.46 4.00
N ASN A 164 11.79 13.81 2.76
CA ASN A 164 11.97 15.20 2.33
C ASN A 164 10.63 15.90 1.99
N ILE A 165 9.51 15.15 1.90
CA ILE A 165 8.19 15.74 1.66
C ILE A 165 7.57 16.16 3.00
N LYS A 166 7.45 17.47 3.18
CA LYS A 166 6.84 18.06 4.38
C LYS A 166 5.42 17.52 4.62
N GLY A 167 5.17 17.06 5.84
CA GLY A 167 3.87 16.52 6.27
C GLY A 167 3.62 15.07 5.86
N LEU A 168 4.53 14.44 5.10
CA LEU A 168 4.34 13.06 4.65
C LEU A 168 4.57 12.05 5.78
N LYS A 169 5.51 12.36 6.68
CA LYS A 169 5.82 11.57 7.88
C LYS A 169 4.57 11.30 8.71
N GLU A 170 3.80 12.34 9.02
CA GLU A 170 2.60 12.25 9.85
C GLU A 170 1.50 11.44 9.15
N LYS A 171 1.31 11.66 7.84
CA LYS A 171 0.33 10.91 7.03
C LYS A 171 0.65 9.42 6.97
N PHE A 172 1.92 9.05 6.75
CA PHE A 172 2.35 7.66 6.73
C PHE A 172 2.23 7.01 8.11
N ALA A 173 2.57 7.73 9.17
CA ALA A 173 2.48 7.21 10.53
C ALA A 173 1.03 6.91 10.90
N GLU A 174 0.11 7.84 10.62
CA GLU A 174 -1.32 7.63 10.81
C GLU A 174 -1.85 6.48 9.93
N PHE A 175 -1.41 6.41 8.67
CA PHE A 175 -1.82 5.35 7.74
C PHE A 175 -1.44 3.96 8.26
N TYR A 176 -0.16 3.74 8.58
CA TYR A 176 0.29 2.43 9.06
C TYR A 176 -0.24 2.13 10.47
N TYR A 177 -0.37 3.13 11.34
CA TYR A 177 -0.96 2.92 12.65
C TYR A 177 -2.40 2.42 12.54
N ASN A 178 -3.23 3.06 11.72
CA ASN A 178 -4.60 2.61 11.50
C ASN A 178 -4.68 1.19 10.94
N ILE A 179 -3.76 0.80 10.04
CA ILE A 179 -3.64 -0.59 9.56
C ILE A 179 -3.37 -1.53 10.74
N THR A 180 -2.46 -1.19 11.65
CA THR A 180 -2.18 -2.04 12.82
C THR A 180 -3.39 -2.25 13.71
N LEU A 181 -4.37 -1.33 13.73
CA LEU A 181 -5.56 -1.48 14.56
C LEU A 181 -6.56 -2.49 13.99
N VAL A 182 -6.57 -2.73 12.68
CA VAL A 182 -7.60 -3.56 12.02
C VAL A 182 -7.11 -4.95 11.62
N ARG A 183 -5.80 -5.23 11.73
CA ARG A 183 -5.19 -6.56 11.51
C ARG A 183 -4.12 -6.87 12.54
N THR A 184 -3.66 -8.13 12.61
CA THR A 184 -2.48 -8.50 13.41
C THR A 184 -1.26 -7.68 12.95
N PRO A 185 -0.60 -6.93 13.85
CA PRO A 185 0.59 -6.17 13.52
C PRO A 185 1.81 -7.09 13.44
N TYR A 186 2.76 -6.70 12.59
CA TYR A 186 4.06 -7.36 12.46
C TYR A 186 5.17 -6.46 13.00
N LEU A 187 6.33 -7.07 13.26
CA LEU A 187 7.51 -6.32 13.67
C LEU A 187 7.86 -5.18 12.69
N ALA A 188 7.74 -5.41 11.38
CA ALA A 188 7.99 -4.40 10.35
C ALA A 188 7.05 -3.18 10.45
N ASP A 189 5.80 -3.36 10.93
CA ASP A 189 4.90 -2.24 11.21
C ASP A 189 5.48 -1.36 12.32
N ILE A 190 5.98 -1.98 13.39
CA ILE A 190 6.54 -1.28 14.55
C ILE A 190 7.86 -0.59 14.19
N GLU A 191 8.74 -1.26 13.46
CA GLU A 191 10.02 -0.67 13.02
C GLU A 191 9.79 0.55 12.14
N PHE A 192 8.79 0.50 11.25
CA PHE A 192 8.43 1.64 10.43
C PHE A 192 7.77 2.77 11.24
N LEU A 193 6.84 2.47 12.14
CA LEU A 193 6.23 3.47 13.04
C LEU A 193 7.28 4.15 13.93
N ASN A 194 8.27 3.38 14.44
CA ASN A 194 9.40 3.90 15.19
C ASN A 194 10.29 4.82 14.34
N LYS A 195 10.60 4.43 13.09
CA LYS A 195 11.29 5.28 12.11
C LYS A 195 10.54 6.61 11.90
N LEU A 196 9.20 6.56 11.89
CA LEU A 196 8.35 7.75 11.80
C LEU A 196 8.13 8.45 13.15
N GLY A 197 8.75 8.00 14.24
CA GLY A 197 8.62 8.61 15.56
C GLY A 197 7.20 8.62 16.11
N TRP A 198 6.38 7.64 15.74
CA TRP A 198 5.03 7.47 16.28
C TRP A 198 5.12 7.04 17.75
N THR A 199 4.30 7.65 18.59
CA THR A 199 4.27 7.36 20.04
C THR A 199 2.86 7.11 20.58
N ASN A 200 1.83 7.40 19.78
CA ASN A 200 0.43 7.25 20.20
C ASN A 200 -0.09 5.84 19.93
N TYR A 201 0.24 4.89 20.79
CA TYR A 201 -0.18 3.48 20.69
C TYR A 201 -1.51 3.19 21.42
N LYS A 202 -2.43 4.16 21.44
CA LYS A 202 -3.75 4.01 22.04
C LYS A 202 -4.60 2.96 21.30
N ASP A 203 -5.13 1.98 22.02
CA ASP A 203 -5.92 0.86 21.49
C ASP A 203 -5.06 -0.18 20.72
N PHE A 204 -3.73 -0.12 20.80
CA PHE A 204 -2.84 -1.01 20.05
C PHE A 204 -3.00 -2.50 20.42
N LEU A 205 -3.20 -2.85 21.69
CA LEU A 205 -3.34 -4.26 22.07
C LEU A 205 -4.64 -4.89 21.55
N VAL A 206 -5.76 -4.18 21.71
CA VAL A 206 -7.10 -4.64 21.30
C VAL A 206 -7.33 -4.43 19.80
N GLY A 207 -6.73 -3.40 19.22
CA GLY A 207 -7.12 -2.88 17.91
C GLY A 207 -8.58 -2.40 17.91
N LYS A 208 -9.19 -2.39 16.71
CA LYS A 208 -10.62 -2.14 16.48
C LYS A 208 -11.40 -3.44 16.31
N MET A 209 -10.98 -4.52 16.98
CA MET A 209 -11.56 -5.85 16.80
C MET A 209 -12.83 -6.05 17.66
N ASP A 210 -13.85 -6.70 17.09
CA ASP A 210 -15.05 -7.09 17.82
C ASP A 210 -14.79 -8.35 18.67
N ILE A 211 -14.50 -8.12 19.94
CA ILE A 211 -14.21 -9.16 20.95
C ILE A 211 -15.37 -10.14 21.11
N GLY A 212 -16.61 -9.66 20.97
CA GLY A 212 -17.81 -10.47 21.11
C GLY A 212 -18.00 -11.48 19.97
N LYS A 213 -17.33 -11.25 18.83
CA LYS A 213 -17.42 -12.13 17.66
C LYS A 213 -16.17 -12.98 17.43
N ASN A 214 -15.00 -12.54 17.88
CA ASN A 214 -13.74 -13.17 17.46
C ASN A 214 -12.63 -13.18 18.52
N ILE A 215 -12.85 -13.94 19.60
CA ILE A 215 -11.86 -14.14 20.67
C ILE A 215 -10.54 -14.79 20.17
N TYR A 216 -10.61 -15.61 19.11
CA TYR A 216 -9.45 -16.27 18.51
C TYR A 216 -8.50 -15.28 17.82
N LEU A 217 -9.04 -14.25 17.15
CA LEU A 217 -8.22 -13.23 16.50
C LEU A 217 -7.44 -12.39 17.54
N ILE A 218 -8.03 -12.18 18.71
CA ILE A 218 -7.39 -11.45 19.82
C ILE A 218 -6.26 -12.28 20.42
N SER A 219 -6.47 -13.57 20.67
CA SER A 219 -5.40 -14.43 21.19
C SER A 219 -4.22 -14.52 20.21
N TYR A 220 -4.51 -14.63 18.91
CA TYR A 220 -3.49 -14.60 17.87
C TYR A 220 -2.73 -13.28 17.86
N ARG A 221 -3.43 -12.14 17.87
CA ARG A 221 -2.80 -10.81 17.92
C ARG A 221 -1.89 -10.64 19.14
N LEU A 222 -2.37 -10.99 20.33
CA LEU A 222 -1.59 -10.89 21.56
C LEU A 222 -0.32 -11.74 21.51
N SER A 223 -0.41 -12.93 20.90
CA SER A 223 0.73 -13.82 20.73
C SER A 223 1.81 -13.18 19.86
N TYR A 224 1.44 -12.60 18.71
CA TYR A 224 2.38 -11.90 17.83
C TYR A 224 2.96 -10.64 18.46
N ILE A 225 2.11 -9.82 19.10
CA ILE A 225 2.59 -8.59 19.77
C ILE A 225 3.61 -8.92 20.85
N SER A 226 3.46 -10.05 21.56
CA SER A 226 4.39 -10.43 22.62
C SER A 226 5.85 -10.56 22.13
N ASP A 227 6.07 -10.88 20.85
CA ASP A 227 7.40 -11.00 20.26
C ASP A 227 8.14 -9.66 20.14
N PHE A 228 7.42 -8.53 20.12
CA PHE A 228 7.99 -7.21 19.86
C PHE A 228 7.41 -6.07 20.70
N ILE A 229 6.61 -6.36 21.73
CA ILE A 229 6.03 -5.35 22.64
C ILE A 229 7.10 -4.48 23.29
N SER A 230 8.29 -5.04 23.56
CA SER A 230 9.44 -4.32 24.11
C SER A 230 10.03 -3.27 23.17
N LYS A 231 9.72 -3.34 21.86
CA LYS A 231 10.14 -2.36 20.85
C LYS A 231 9.12 -1.24 20.65
N ILE A 232 7.97 -1.29 21.32
CA ILE A 232 6.91 -0.31 21.20
C ILE A 232 7.11 0.76 22.28
N PRO A 233 7.17 2.06 21.93
CA PRO A 233 7.30 3.13 22.92
C PRO A 233 5.95 3.42 23.60
N ILE A 234 5.36 2.41 24.23
CA ILE A 234 4.14 2.50 25.04
C ILE A 234 4.51 2.65 26.52
N SER A 235 3.81 3.53 27.24
CA SER A 235 4.04 3.70 28.68
C SER A 235 3.50 2.50 29.47
N GLU A 236 4.06 2.22 30.65
CA GLU A 236 3.53 1.17 31.53
C GLU A 236 2.06 1.42 31.91
N GLU A 237 1.68 2.68 32.11
CA GLU A 237 0.31 3.07 32.47
C GLU A 237 -0.67 2.86 31.31
N ASP A 238 -0.28 3.22 30.08
CA ASP A 238 -1.09 2.97 28.89
C ASP A 238 -1.23 1.46 28.64
N LEU A 239 -0.14 0.71 28.81
CA LEU A 239 -0.13 -0.73 28.64
C LEU A 239 -1.05 -1.40 29.66
N LYS A 240 -0.95 -1.01 30.94
CA LYS A 240 -1.81 -1.49 32.02
C LYS A 240 -3.28 -1.17 31.73
N THR A 241 -3.58 0.06 31.32
CA THR A 241 -4.95 0.48 30.97
C THR A 241 -5.54 -0.41 29.87
N GLN A 242 -4.78 -0.67 28.80
CA GLN A 242 -5.25 -1.52 27.69
C GLN A 242 -5.43 -2.99 28.12
N ILE A 243 -4.57 -3.50 29.01
CA ILE A 243 -4.72 -4.87 29.57
C ILE A 243 -5.98 -4.94 30.44
N GLU A 244 -6.25 -3.96 31.29
CA GLU A 244 -7.45 -3.92 32.13
C GLU A 244 -8.74 -3.87 31.29
N GLU A 245 -8.75 -3.09 30.21
CA GLU A 245 -9.84 -3.05 29.24
C GLU A 245 -10.06 -4.40 28.57
N LEU A 246 -8.99 -5.05 28.08
CA LEU A 246 -9.05 -6.40 27.52
C LEU A 246 -9.68 -7.40 28.49
N LEU A 247 -9.22 -7.41 29.75
CA LEU A 247 -9.72 -8.33 30.78
C LEU A 247 -11.20 -8.09 31.08
N LYS A 248 -11.64 -6.82 31.12
CA LYS A 248 -13.05 -6.47 31.31
C LYS A 248 -13.91 -7.00 30.16
N ASN A 249 -13.47 -6.79 28.92
CA ASN A 249 -14.22 -7.22 27.74
C ASN A 249 -14.31 -8.75 27.63
N ILE A 250 -13.25 -9.48 27.96
CA ILE A 250 -13.26 -10.96 28.01
C ILE A 250 -14.22 -11.48 29.09
N LYS A 251 -14.27 -10.85 30.27
CA LYS A 251 -15.22 -11.23 31.34
C LYS A 251 -16.67 -11.04 30.90
N ILE A 252 -16.99 -9.93 30.22
CA ILE A 252 -18.33 -9.67 29.68
C ILE A 252 -18.73 -10.77 28.68
N PHE A 253 -17.84 -11.11 27.75
CA PHE A 253 -18.09 -12.17 26.77
C PHE A 253 -18.40 -13.52 27.42
N LYS A 254 -17.62 -13.92 28.44
CA LYS A 254 -17.86 -15.18 29.18
C LYS A 254 -19.22 -15.21 29.89
N ASN A 255 -19.77 -14.06 30.29
CA ASN A 255 -21.06 -13.99 30.96
C ASN A 255 -22.26 -13.95 29.99
N GLN A 256 -22.01 -13.83 28.68
CA GLN A 256 -23.03 -13.82 27.62
C GLN A 256 -23.18 -15.17 26.90
N GLN A 257 -22.32 -16.15 27.21
CA GLN A 257 -22.43 -17.56 26.77
C GLN A 257 -23.07 -18.42 27.85
#